data_AF-A0A838RFL6-F1
#
_entry.id   AF-A0A838RFL6-F1
#
_cell.length_a   1.000
_cell.length_b   1.000
_cell.length_c   1.000
_cell.angle_alpha   90.00
_cell.angle_beta   90.00
_cell.angle_gamma   90.00
#
_symmetry.space_group_name_H-M   'P 1'
#
loop_
_entity.id
_entity.type
_entity.pdbx_description
1 polymer ?
#
loop_
_entity_poly.entity_id
_entity_poly.type
_entity_poly.pdbx_seq_one_letter_code
_entity_poly.pdbx_strand_id
1 'polypeptide(L)'
;MSNQMDAESALARYHPWFYAAAIYNFLWGALNGLFPDLFFRLIGAPLPTYLPLWQVVGMFVLVYAPAYWWVARFPVRHRHFIVIGLLGKILGPLGFIWSAASGQLPLAFGLTGVSPPQAPAPRARGDRRTYHRC
;
A
#
# COMPACT_ATOMS: atom_id res chain seq x y z
N MET A 1 -26.62 19.99 -21.63
CA MET A 1 -26.51 18.66 -22.25
C MET A 1 -25.23 18.51 -23.05
N SER A 2 -24.82 19.52 -23.85
CA SER A 2 -23.51 19.58 -24.54
C SER A 2 -22.31 19.24 -23.63
N ASN A 3 -22.17 19.95 -22.50
CA ASN A 3 -21.05 19.80 -21.58
C ASN A 3 -20.89 18.38 -20.96
N GLN A 4 -21.96 17.58 -20.93
CA GLN A 4 -21.92 16.19 -20.45
C GLN A 4 -21.44 15.22 -21.55
N MET A 5 -21.87 15.45 -22.79
CA MET A 5 -21.42 14.67 -23.95
C MET A 5 -19.94 14.90 -24.25
N ASP A 6 -19.47 16.14 -24.11
CA ASP A 6 -18.06 16.49 -24.27
C ASP A 6 -17.19 15.79 -23.22
N ALA A 7 -17.63 15.81 -21.95
CA ALA A 7 -16.94 15.15 -20.85
C ALA A 7 -16.92 13.62 -20.98
N GLU A 8 -18.02 12.99 -21.41
CA GLU A 8 -18.03 11.53 -21.67
C GLU A 8 -17.05 11.15 -22.77
N SER A 9 -17.03 11.88 -23.90
CA SER A 9 -16.12 11.59 -25.01
C SER A 9 -14.65 11.71 -24.60
N ALA A 10 -14.31 12.72 -23.77
CA ALA A 10 -12.98 12.89 -23.23
C ALA A 10 -12.59 11.77 -22.24
N LEU A 11 -13.54 11.29 -21.42
CA LEU A 11 -13.30 10.25 -20.43
C LEU A 11 -13.32 8.84 -21.00
N ALA A 12 -14.01 8.62 -22.13
CA ALA A 12 -14.12 7.32 -22.81
C ALA A 12 -12.76 6.72 -23.16
N ARG A 13 -11.78 7.56 -23.52
CA ARG A 13 -10.39 7.15 -23.81
C ARG A 13 -9.71 6.47 -22.60
N TYR A 14 -10.16 6.77 -21.38
CA TYR A 14 -9.56 6.25 -20.14
C TYR A 14 -10.23 4.97 -19.62
N HIS A 15 -11.35 4.51 -20.22
CA HIS A 15 -12.04 3.29 -19.78
C HIS A 15 -11.10 2.07 -19.66
N PRO A 16 -10.21 1.78 -20.63
CA PRO A 16 -9.31 0.63 -20.53
C PRO A 16 -8.37 0.72 -19.32
N TRP A 17 -7.93 1.93 -18.98
CA TRP A 17 -7.04 2.18 -17.85
C TRP A 17 -7.74 1.93 -16.51
N PHE A 18 -9.03 2.25 -16.40
CA PHE A 18 -9.81 1.97 -15.20
C PHE A 18 -10.09 0.47 -15.04
N TYR A 19 -10.33 -0.27 -16.13
CA TYR A 19 -10.42 -1.73 -16.08
C TYR A 19 -9.09 -2.37 -15.68
N ALA A 20 -7.98 -1.93 -16.28
CA ALA A 20 -6.65 -2.38 -15.91
C ALA A 20 -6.36 -2.09 -14.42
N ALA A 21 -6.73 -0.91 -13.93
CA ALA A 21 -6.62 -0.57 -12.52
C ALA A 21 -7.48 -1.49 -11.64
N ALA A 22 -8.72 -1.79 -12.03
CA ALA A 22 -9.60 -2.70 -11.29
C ALA A 22 -8.98 -4.10 -11.16
N ILE A 23 -8.50 -4.66 -12.27
CA ILE A 23 -7.84 -5.98 -12.29
C ILE A 23 -6.58 -5.96 -11.45
N TYR A 24 -5.74 -4.93 -11.60
CA TYR A 24 -4.52 -4.79 -10.80
C TYR A 24 -4.82 -4.74 -9.30
N ASN A 25 -5.77 -3.90 -8.87
CA ASN A 25 -6.13 -3.78 -7.46
C ASN A 25 -6.74 -5.08 -6.92
N PHE A 26 -7.52 -5.79 -7.74
CA PHE A 26 -8.07 -7.09 -7.35
C PHE A 26 -6.97 -8.13 -7.15
N LEU A 27 -6.09 -8.32 -8.14
CA LEU A 27 -5.01 -9.29 -8.05
C LEU A 27 -4.05 -8.95 -6.92
N TRP A 28 -3.62 -7.70 -6.83
CA TRP A 28 -2.69 -7.25 -5.79
C TRP A 28 -3.30 -7.33 -4.39
N GLY A 29 -4.55 -6.86 -4.24
CA GLY A 29 -5.25 -6.89 -2.96
C GLY A 29 -5.55 -8.32 -2.50
N ALA A 30 -5.98 -9.20 -3.41
CA ALA A 30 -6.20 -10.61 -3.11
C ALA A 30 -4.89 -11.33 -2.75
N LEU A 31 -3.81 -11.06 -3.48
CA LEU A 31 -2.50 -11.65 -3.21
C LEU A 31 -1.99 -11.27 -1.82
N ASN A 32 -1.99 -9.98 -1.49
CA ASN A 32 -1.50 -9.51 -0.19
C ASN A 32 -2.48 -9.81 0.96
N GLY A 33 -3.78 -9.96 0.67
CA GLY A 33 -4.80 -10.35 1.64
C GLY A 33 -4.77 -11.84 1.99
N LEU A 34 -4.51 -12.72 1.02
CA LEU A 34 -4.49 -14.17 1.21
C LEU A 34 -3.09 -14.71 1.51
N PHE A 35 -2.05 -14.10 0.93
CA PHE A 35 -0.65 -14.51 1.04
C PHE A 35 0.25 -13.30 1.39
N PRO A 36 0.10 -12.72 2.60
CA PRO A 36 0.77 -11.47 2.96
C PRO A 36 2.31 -11.58 2.99
N ASP A 37 2.87 -12.77 3.14
CA ASP A 37 4.31 -13.04 3.14
C ASP A 37 4.91 -13.15 1.72
N LEU A 38 4.08 -13.47 0.72
CA LEU A 38 4.56 -13.86 -0.61
C LEU A 38 5.39 -12.76 -1.28
N PHE A 39 4.95 -11.51 -1.21
CA PHE A 39 5.68 -10.38 -1.79
C PHE A 39 7.10 -10.27 -1.20
N PHE A 40 7.22 -10.29 0.13
CA PHE A 40 8.50 -10.19 0.83
C PHE A 40 9.43 -11.36 0.48
N ARG A 41 8.88 -12.57 0.38
CA ARG A 41 9.65 -13.76 -0.01
C ARG A 41 10.15 -13.70 -1.45
N LEU A 42 9.34 -13.18 -2.38
CA LEU A 42 9.72 -13.02 -3.78
C LEU A 42 10.86 -12.01 -3.97
N ILE A 43 10.88 -10.93 -3.18
CA ILE A 43 11.93 -9.90 -3.26
C ILE A 43 13.11 -10.17 -2.30
N GLY A 44 13.09 -11.26 -1.54
CA GLY A 44 14.13 -11.60 -0.56
C GLY A 44 14.23 -10.62 0.62
N ALA A 45 13.15 -9.89 0.93
CA ALA A 45 13.10 -8.93 2.03
C ALA A 45 12.73 -9.61 3.36
N PRO A 46 13.21 -9.11 4.51
CA PRO A 46 12.76 -9.59 5.81
C PRO A 46 11.26 -9.32 5.98
N LEU A 47 10.58 -10.27 6.61
CA LEU A 47 9.17 -10.11 6.95
C LEU A 47 9.00 -8.95 7.94
N PRO A 48 8.01 -8.06 7.75
CA PRO A 48 7.72 -7.01 8.70
C PRO A 48 7.25 -7.60 10.04
N THR A 49 7.64 -6.96 11.14
CA THR A 49 7.24 -7.35 12.50
C THR A 49 5.72 -7.49 12.64
N TYR A 50 4.98 -6.62 11.96
CA TYR A 50 3.51 -6.63 11.95
C TYR A 50 2.97 -6.97 10.57
N LEU A 51 3.22 -8.20 10.12
CA LEU A 51 2.68 -8.73 8.85
C LEU A 51 1.15 -8.57 8.69
N PRO A 52 0.31 -8.68 9.75
CA PRO A 52 -1.12 -8.41 9.62
C PRO A 52 -1.46 -6.99 9.15
N LEU A 53 -0.62 -5.98 9.43
CA LEU A 53 -0.86 -4.61 8.90
C LEU A 53 -0.73 -4.58 7.38
N TRP A 54 0.22 -5.34 6.83
CA TRP A 54 0.37 -5.48 5.39
C TRP A 54 -0.83 -6.18 4.75
N GLN A 55 -1.36 -7.21 5.43
CA GLN A 55 -2.58 -7.90 5.01
C GLN A 55 -3.79 -6.96 4.98
N VAL A 56 -3.95 -6.13 6.02
CA VAL A 56 -5.01 -5.11 6.09
C VAL A 56 -4.89 -4.11 4.93
N VAL A 57 -3.67 -3.67 4.59
CA VAL A 57 -3.43 -2.83 3.39
C VAL A 57 -3.87 -3.55 2.12
N GLY A 58 -3.52 -4.84 1.96
CA GLY A 58 -4.00 -5.67 0.85
C GLY A 58 -5.53 -5.71 0.75
N MET A 59 -6.21 -5.88 1.88
CA MET A 59 -7.68 -5.87 1.94
C MET A 59 -8.27 -4.52 1.54
N PHE A 60 -7.69 -3.40 2.00
CA PHE A 60 -8.13 -2.07 1.56
C PHE A 60 -7.96 -1.88 0.06
N VAL A 61 -6.85 -2.34 -0.51
CA VAL A 61 -6.60 -2.30 -1.96
C VAL A 61 -7.64 -3.13 -2.72
N LEU A 62 -7.98 -4.33 -2.22
CA LEU A 62 -8.99 -5.19 -2.83
C LEU A 62 -10.36 -4.52 -2.90
N VAL A 63 -10.75 -3.77 -1.87
CA VAL A 63 -12.03 -3.03 -1.81
C VAL A 63 -12.10 -1.91 -2.88
N TYR A 64 -10.97 -1.37 -3.34
CA TYR A 64 -10.98 -0.36 -4.41
C TYR A 64 -11.22 -0.95 -5.81
N ALA A 65 -11.01 -2.25 -6.02
CA ALA A 65 -11.24 -2.90 -7.31
C ALA A 65 -12.65 -2.67 -7.89
N PRO A 66 -13.76 -2.88 -7.15
CA PRO A 66 -15.10 -2.58 -7.65
C PRO A 66 -15.31 -1.08 -7.93
N ALA A 67 -14.68 -0.18 -7.17
CA ALA A 67 -14.77 1.26 -7.42
C ALA A 67 -14.20 1.63 -8.80
N TYR A 68 -13.02 1.09 -9.14
CA TYR A 68 -12.43 1.29 -10.47
C TYR A 68 -13.26 0.65 -11.58
N TRP A 69 -13.88 -0.50 -11.33
CA TRP A 69 -14.78 -1.14 -12.28
C TRP A 69 -16.02 -0.27 -12.58
N TRP A 70 -16.64 0.32 -11.56
CA TRP A 70 -17.77 1.23 -11.74
C TRP A 70 -17.37 2.51 -12.50
N VAL A 71 -16.22 3.09 -12.17
CA VAL A 71 -15.66 4.25 -12.89
C VAL A 71 -15.42 3.91 -14.37
N ALA A 72 -14.93 2.71 -14.67
CA ALA A 72 -14.68 2.29 -16.06
C ALA A 72 -15.98 2.20 -16.90
N ARG A 73 -17.12 1.96 -16.26
CA ARG A 73 -18.42 1.81 -16.94
C ARG A 73 -19.19 3.13 -17.03
N PHE A 74 -19.10 3.97 -16.01
CA PHE A 74 -19.79 5.26 -15.93
C PHE A 74 -18.93 6.34 -15.26
N PRO A 75 -17.89 6.86 -15.94
CA PRO A 75 -16.91 7.75 -15.32
C PRO A 75 -17.52 9.09 -14.86
N VAL A 76 -18.45 9.66 -15.62
CA VAL A 76 -19.12 10.92 -15.29
C VAL A 76 -19.98 10.79 -14.03
N ARG A 77 -20.67 9.66 -13.85
CA ARG A 77 -21.48 9.36 -12.66
C ARG A 77 -20.64 9.14 -11.40
N HIS A 78 -19.40 8.71 -11.58
CA HIS A 78 -18.51 8.25 -10.51
C HIS A 78 -17.26 9.12 -10.32
N ARG A 79 -17.34 10.39 -10.70
CA ARG A 79 -16.26 11.38 -10.57
C ARG A 79 -15.59 11.46 -9.19
N HIS A 80 -16.34 11.23 -8.11
CA HIS A 80 -15.80 11.27 -6.75
C HIS A 80 -14.79 10.15 -6.49
N PHE A 81 -14.99 8.96 -7.07
CA PHE A 81 -14.02 7.87 -6.97
C PHE A 81 -12.74 8.17 -7.75
N ILE A 82 -12.83 8.94 -8.85
CA ILE A 82 -11.65 9.40 -9.60
C ILE A 82 -10.80 10.32 -8.72
N VAL A 83 -11.42 11.27 -8.02
CA VAL A 83 -10.72 12.18 -7.09
C VAL A 83 -10.06 11.41 -5.95
N ILE A 84 -10.77 10.46 -5.34
CA ILE A 84 -10.23 9.63 -4.26
C ILE A 84 -9.05 8.78 -4.76
N GLY A 85 -9.17 8.17 -5.95
CA GLY A 85 -8.08 7.41 -6.57
C GLY A 85 -6.86 8.27 -6.89
N LEU A 86 -7.07 9.52 -7.32
CA LEU A 86 -5.99 10.49 -7.56
C LEU A 86 -5.31 10.88 -6.25
N LEU A 87 -6.07 11.15 -5.19
CA LEU A 87 -5.54 11.43 -3.85
C LEU A 87 -4.68 10.26 -3.35
N GLY A 88 -5.15 9.02 -3.48
CA GLY A 88 -4.38 7.83 -3.11
C GLY A 88 -3.05 7.74 -3.88
N LYS A 89 -3.06 8.07 -5.18
CA LYS A 89 -1.85 8.10 -6.02
C LYS A 89 -0.88 9.24 -5.68
N ILE A 90 -1.32 10.29 -5.01
CA ILE A 90 -0.45 11.39 -4.57
C ILE A 90 0.09 11.10 -3.17
N LEU A 91 -0.78 10.67 -2.26
CA LEU A 91 -0.43 10.41 -0.86
C LEU A 91 0.49 9.20 -0.70
N GLY A 92 0.34 8.16 -1.52
CA GLY A 92 1.21 6.98 -1.49
C GLY A 92 2.69 7.32 -1.73
N PRO A 93 3.05 7.94 -2.86
CA PRO A 93 4.41 8.41 -3.12
C PRO A 93 4.92 9.42 -2.10
N LEU A 94 4.07 10.36 -1.64
CA LEU A 94 4.46 11.31 -0.59
C LEU A 94 4.82 10.60 0.71
N GLY A 95 4.03 9.61 1.13
CA GLY A 95 4.33 8.77 2.28
C GLY A 95 5.63 7.99 2.11
N PHE A 96 5.86 7.43 0.92
CA PHE A 96 7.12 6.74 0.60
C PHE A 96 8.33 7.68 0.67
N ILE A 97 8.25 8.86 0.05
CA ILE A 97 9.32 9.87 0.07
C ILE A 97 9.60 10.29 1.51
N TRP A 98 8.55 10.54 2.30
CA TRP A 98 8.68 10.89 3.71
C TRP A 98 9.36 9.78 4.51
N SER A 99 8.92 8.53 4.37
CA SER A 99 9.51 7.40 5.08
C SER A 99 10.94 7.10 4.65
N ALA A 100 11.28 7.30 3.37
CA ALA A 100 12.65 7.21 2.87
C ALA A 100 13.53 8.33 3.46
N ALA A 101 13.03 9.56 3.50
CA ALA A 101 13.74 10.70 4.09
C ALA A 101 13.90 10.59 5.61
N SER A 102 12.95 9.93 6.29
CA SER A 102 12.95 9.70 7.74
C SER A 102 13.81 8.50 8.17
N GLY A 103 14.40 7.77 7.22
CA GLY A 103 15.15 6.53 7.47
C GLY A 103 14.32 5.36 7.99
N GLN A 104 12.99 5.47 7.98
CA GLN A 104 12.07 4.44 8.49
C GLN A 104 11.83 3.31 7.49
N LEU A 105 11.97 3.61 6.19
CA LEU A 105 12.07 2.60 5.15
C LEU A 105 13.51 2.53 4.67
N PRO A 106 14.15 1.34 4.66
CA PRO A 106 15.43 1.16 4.00
C PRO A 106 15.30 1.60 2.54
N LEU A 107 16.21 2.45 2.05
CA LEU A 107 16.35 2.76 0.62
C LEU A 107 16.52 1.48 -0.25
N ALA A 108 16.85 0.35 0.38
CA ALA A 108 16.85 -0.99 -0.21
C ALA A 108 15.49 -1.45 -0.76
N PHE A 109 14.37 -0.86 -0.33
CA PHE A 109 13.05 -1.04 -0.97
C PHE A 109 12.99 -0.40 -2.37
N GLY A 110 13.87 0.57 -2.66
CA GLY A 110 14.00 1.22 -3.97
C GLY A 110 15.18 0.71 -4.80
N LEU A 111 16.32 0.37 -4.17
CA LEU A 111 17.54 -0.07 -4.84
C LEU A 111 18.31 -1.06 -3.93
N THR A 112 18.23 -2.36 -4.22
CA THR A 112 19.22 -3.41 -3.87
C THR A 112 19.75 -3.52 -2.42
N GLY A 113 19.37 -4.60 -1.72
CA GLY A 113 20.29 -5.65 -1.24
C GLY A 113 21.30 -5.43 -0.09
N VAL A 114 21.43 -4.26 0.54
CA VAL A 114 22.36 -4.11 1.68
C VAL A 114 21.62 -3.65 2.93
N SER A 115 21.49 -4.55 3.90
CA SER A 115 21.06 -4.25 5.26
C SER A 115 22.23 -3.64 6.04
N PRO A 116 22.09 -2.48 6.71
CA PRO A 116 23.05 -2.07 7.73
C PRO A 116 23.05 -3.07 8.88
N PRO A 117 24.21 -3.35 9.52
CA PRO A 117 24.26 -4.22 10.68
C PRO A 117 23.36 -3.66 11.79
N GLN A 118 22.38 -4.46 12.22
CA GLN A 118 21.52 -4.12 13.35
C GLN A 118 22.38 -4.10 14.61
N ALA A 119 22.52 -2.93 15.23
CA ALA A 119 23.15 -2.83 16.54
C ALA A 119 22.30 -3.63 17.55
N PRO A 120 22.90 -4.55 18.33
CA PRO A 120 22.14 -5.34 19.29
C PRO A 120 21.49 -4.44 20.34
N ALA A 121 20.21 -4.68 20.61
CA ALA A 121 19.47 -3.98 21.65
C ALA A 121 20.21 -4.08 23.01
N PRO A 122 20.22 -3.02 23.83
CA PRO A 122 20.83 -3.09 25.16
C PRO A 122 20.12 -4.15 25.99
N ARG A 123 20.86 -5.17 26.45
CA ARG A 123 20.32 -6.12 27.44
C ARG A 123 19.94 -5.32 28.68
N ALA A 124 18.64 -5.29 29.00
CA ALA A 124 18.19 -4.85 30.30
C ALA A 124 18.91 -5.70 31.36
N ARG A 125 19.80 -5.06 32.11
CA ARG A 125 20.54 -5.66 33.23
C ARG A 125 19.49 -6.05 34.26
N GLY A 126 19.23 -7.35 34.42
CA GLY A 126 18.35 -7.88 35.45
C GLY A 126 18.81 -7.41 36.82
N ASP A 127 18.03 -6.53 37.44
CA ASP A 127 18.20 -6.14 38.83
C ASP A 127 17.72 -7.29 39.72
N ARG A 128 18.67 -8.16 40.10
CA ARG A 128 18.48 -9.05 41.25
C ARG A 128 18.64 -8.19 42.51
N ARG A 129 17.54 -7.61 43.00
CA ARG A 129 17.47 -7.07 44.36
C ARG A 129 16.40 -7.77 45.20
N THR A 130 16.91 -8.78 45.91
CA THR A 130 16.70 -8.99 47.35
C THR A 130 15.27 -8.95 47.89
N TYR A 131 14.65 -10.13 47.99
CA TYR A 131 13.63 -10.39 49.01
C TYR A 131 14.33 -10.56 50.37
N HIS A 132 14.32 -9.51 51.20
CA HIS A 132 14.61 -9.61 52.63
C HIS A 132 13.33 -9.33 53.42
N ARG A 133 12.92 -10.34 54.19
CA ARG A 133 12.34 -10.31 55.55
C ARG A 133 11.48 -9.11 55.94
N CYS A 134 10.23 -9.38 56.29
CA CYS A 134 9.69 -9.20 57.64
C CYS A 134 8.72 -10.34 57.93
#